data_AF-A0A072TMQ4-F1
#
_entry.id   AF-A0A072TMQ4-F1
#
_cell.length_a   1.000
_cell.length_b   1.000
_cell.length_c   1.000
_cell.angle_alpha   90.00
_cell.angle_beta   90.00
_cell.angle_gamma   90.00
#
_symmetry.space_group_name_H-M   'P 1'
#
loop_
_entity.id
_entity.type
_entity.pdbx_description
1 polymer ?
#
loop_
_entity_poly.entity_id
_entity_poly.type
_entity_poly.pdbx_seq_one_letter_code
_entity_poly.pdbx_strand_id
1 'polypeptide(L)'
;MDLGQVVHMNGGDGETSYAKNSFHQGNAVSLTKPIRDEAITSLYSKTLFKSLAIADLGCSSGPNTLFVVSDIIMVVEKLCQQLNHSSPEYKIFFNDVSGNDFNNIFKSLDNFKEKLQDEIKTKMSSCYFFGVPGSFYSRVFPNRSLHFIHSSHSLQWLSKVPEGIENNKSNIYINYTSPSNVVKAYYDQFKRDFSVFLKCRAEELVEGGCMVLTMPGRRNEDPCDIKYCCYYWELLAAVLNGMVLEVYIYKHPINEKEVFL
;
A
#
# COMPACT_ATOMS: atom_id res chain seq x y z
N MET A 1 -11.84 18.01 -0.33
CA MET A 1 -10.38 17.87 -0.47
C MET A 1 -10.12 16.57 -1.19
N ASP A 2 -9.34 16.58 -2.27
CA ASP A 2 -8.94 15.36 -2.97
C ASP A 2 -7.85 14.66 -2.14
N LEU A 3 -8.20 13.57 -1.45
CA LEU A 3 -7.26 12.83 -0.60
C LEU A 3 -6.11 12.23 -1.41
N GLY A 4 -6.31 11.99 -2.71
CA GLY A 4 -5.26 11.53 -3.64
C GLY A 4 -4.14 12.54 -3.87
N GLN A 5 -4.29 13.80 -3.44
CA GLN A 5 -3.23 14.81 -3.52
C GLN A 5 -2.53 15.08 -2.18
N VAL A 6 -3.12 14.64 -1.06
CA VAL A 6 -2.69 15.06 0.29
C VAL A 6 -2.21 13.90 1.15
N VAL A 7 -2.71 12.68 0.91
CA VAL A 7 -2.33 11.49 1.69
C VAL A 7 -1.29 10.69 0.94
N HIS A 8 -0.04 10.83 1.36
CA HIS A 8 1.07 10.00 0.92
C HIS A 8 1.99 9.72 2.10
N MET A 9 2.88 8.74 1.94
CA MET A 9 3.86 8.42 2.98
C MET A 9 4.93 9.51 3.08
N ASN A 10 5.53 9.66 4.27
CA ASN A 10 6.57 10.65 4.49
C ASN A 10 7.79 10.34 3.59
N GLY A 11 8.13 11.27 2.70
CA GLY A 11 9.17 11.12 1.69
C GLY A 11 10.59 11.16 2.25
N GLY A 12 11.57 11.04 1.35
CA GLY A 12 12.99 11.07 1.65
C GLY A 12 13.53 9.82 2.33
N ASP A 13 14.76 9.95 2.86
CA ASP A 13 15.58 8.89 3.44
C ASP A 13 16.05 9.20 4.87
N GLY A 14 15.60 10.32 5.44
CA GLY A 14 15.91 10.75 6.81
C GLY A 14 15.22 9.92 7.89
N GLU A 15 15.53 10.20 9.16
CA GLU A 15 15.10 9.39 10.31
C GLU A 15 13.57 9.26 10.47
N THR A 16 12.80 10.26 10.03
CA THR A 16 11.33 10.26 10.10
C THR A 16 10.66 9.78 8.81
N SER A 17 11.45 9.45 7.78
CA SER A 17 10.93 9.00 6.48
C SER A 17 10.26 7.64 6.58
N TYR A 18 9.33 7.36 5.67
CA TYR A 18 8.75 6.04 5.55
C TYR A 18 9.79 4.97 5.18
N ALA A 19 10.82 5.34 4.39
CA ALA A 19 11.90 4.44 4.01
C ALA A 19 12.64 3.86 5.24
N LYS A 20 12.78 4.65 6.32
CA LYS A 20 13.41 4.20 7.58
C LYS A 20 12.45 3.59 8.60
N ASN A 21 11.14 3.81 8.44
CA ASN A 21 10.11 3.44 9.44
C ASN A 21 9.05 2.45 8.89
N SER A 22 9.36 1.70 7.84
CA SER A 22 8.43 0.76 7.19
C SER A 22 8.73 -0.72 7.47
N PHE A 23 9.39 -1.00 8.61
CA PHE A 23 9.77 -2.37 9.01
C PHE A 23 8.55 -3.29 9.19
N HIS A 24 7.45 -2.80 9.76
CA HIS A 24 6.24 -3.60 9.93
C HIS A 24 5.66 -4.04 8.57
N GLN A 25 5.60 -3.13 7.60
CA GLN A 25 5.15 -3.42 6.24
C GLN A 25 6.13 -4.35 5.53
N GLY A 26 7.44 -4.17 5.75
CA GLY A 26 8.48 -5.07 5.25
C GLY A 26 8.30 -6.50 5.77
N ASN A 27 8.00 -6.68 7.06
CA ASN A 27 7.71 -8.00 7.62
C ASN A 27 6.49 -8.65 6.97
N ALA A 28 5.43 -7.89 6.67
CA ALA A 28 4.28 -8.43 5.97
C ALA A 28 4.61 -8.85 4.53
N VAL A 29 5.45 -8.09 3.82
CA VAL A 29 5.97 -8.46 2.49
C VAL A 29 6.76 -9.78 2.55
N SER A 30 7.57 -9.96 3.59
CA SER A 30 8.33 -11.20 3.82
C SER A 30 7.43 -12.39 4.18
N LEU A 31 6.46 -12.20 5.08
CA LEU A 31 5.52 -13.26 5.48
C LEU A 31 4.64 -13.74 4.32
N THR A 32 4.32 -12.85 3.39
CA THR A 32 3.50 -13.16 2.21
C THR A 32 4.32 -13.61 1.00
N LYS A 33 5.65 -13.73 1.14
CA LYS A 33 6.54 -14.22 0.08
C LYS A 33 6.11 -15.58 -0.49
N PRO A 34 5.76 -16.61 0.31
CA PRO A 34 5.37 -17.91 -0.26
C PRO A 34 4.17 -17.82 -1.21
N ILE A 35 3.17 -16.99 -0.86
CA ILE A 35 1.97 -16.77 -1.70
C ILE A 35 2.36 -16.07 -3.01
N ARG A 36 3.24 -15.07 -2.92
CA ARG A 36 3.77 -14.35 -4.08
C ARG A 36 4.57 -15.26 -5.00
N ASP A 37 5.48 -16.07 -4.44
CA ASP A 37 6.34 -17.00 -5.16
C ASP A 37 5.51 -18.09 -5.88
N GLU A 38 4.49 -18.63 -5.21
CA GLU A 38 3.56 -19.60 -5.81
C GLU A 38 2.77 -18.97 -6.97
N ALA A 39 2.23 -17.77 -6.76
CA ALA A 39 1.44 -17.06 -7.76
C ALA A 39 2.25 -16.77 -9.03
N ILE A 40 3.47 -16.22 -8.89
CA ILE A 40 4.31 -15.93 -10.06
C ILE A 40 4.81 -17.21 -10.73
N THR A 41 5.10 -18.27 -9.97
CA THR A 41 5.49 -19.57 -10.53
C THR A 41 4.38 -20.15 -11.39
N SER A 42 3.15 -20.15 -10.87
CA SER A 42 1.96 -20.65 -11.58
C SER A 42 1.67 -19.84 -12.85
N LEU A 43 1.77 -18.51 -12.76
CA LEU A 43 1.57 -17.60 -13.90
C LEU A 43 2.62 -17.84 -14.99
N TYR A 44 3.89 -17.82 -14.63
CA TYR A 44 4.99 -17.85 -15.60
C TYR A 44 5.12 -19.22 -16.27
N SER A 45 5.02 -20.32 -15.51
CA SER A 45 5.20 -21.68 -16.04
C SER A 45 4.14 -22.08 -17.07
N LYS A 46 2.96 -21.45 -17.07
CA LYS A 46 1.89 -21.73 -18.04
C LYS A 46 2.10 -21.08 -19.39
N THR A 47 2.78 -19.94 -19.44
CA THR A 47 2.78 -19.07 -20.62
C THR A 47 4.17 -18.77 -21.16
N LEU A 48 5.21 -18.80 -20.31
CA LEU A 48 6.61 -18.53 -20.68
C LEU A 48 6.75 -17.23 -21.48
N PHE A 49 6.28 -16.13 -20.88
CA PHE A 49 6.23 -14.83 -21.53
C PHE A 49 7.62 -14.38 -22.01
N LYS A 50 7.69 -13.72 -23.17
CA LYS A 50 8.92 -13.05 -23.63
C LYS A 50 9.13 -11.68 -22.98
N SER A 51 8.04 -11.06 -22.52
CA SER A 51 8.06 -9.83 -21.75
C SER A 51 7.06 -9.96 -20.60
N LEU A 52 7.51 -9.64 -19.38
CA LEU A 52 6.73 -9.75 -18.18
C LEU A 52 6.52 -8.36 -17.57
N ALA A 53 5.26 -7.95 -17.50
CA ALA A 53 4.85 -6.66 -16.93
C ALA A 53 4.31 -6.86 -15.51
N ILE A 54 4.98 -6.24 -14.55
CA ILE A 54 4.72 -6.34 -13.12
C ILE A 54 4.38 -4.94 -12.61
N ALA A 55 3.27 -4.79 -11.89
CA ALA A 55 2.92 -3.55 -11.22
C ALA A 55 2.88 -3.75 -9.70
N ASP A 56 3.47 -2.82 -8.95
CA ASP A 56 3.29 -2.68 -7.51
C ASP A 56 2.41 -1.45 -7.22
N LEU A 57 1.21 -1.68 -6.67
CA LEU A 57 0.20 -0.64 -6.46
C LEU A 57 0.18 -0.16 -5.01
N GLY A 58 0.48 1.12 -4.83
CA GLY A 58 0.79 1.72 -3.54
C GLY A 58 2.23 1.43 -3.11
N CYS A 59 3.19 1.72 -3.99
CA CYS A 59 4.60 1.41 -3.80
C CYS A 59 5.27 2.22 -2.68
N SER A 60 4.66 3.35 -2.27
CA SER A 60 5.26 4.35 -1.37
C SER A 60 6.62 4.84 -1.89
N SER A 61 7.50 5.27 -1.00
CA SER A 61 8.85 5.78 -1.28
C SER A 61 9.96 4.91 -0.68
N GLY A 62 9.60 3.81 -0.01
CA GLY A 62 10.51 2.96 0.76
C GLY A 62 11.10 1.78 -0.01
N PRO A 63 12.02 1.01 0.61
CA PRO A 63 12.72 -0.09 -0.05
C PRO A 63 11.83 -1.32 -0.31
N ASN A 64 10.67 -1.42 0.35
CA ASN A 64 9.77 -2.58 0.28
C ASN A 64 9.32 -2.91 -1.14
N THR A 65 9.06 -1.90 -1.99
CA THR A 65 8.67 -2.13 -3.39
C THR A 65 9.78 -2.81 -4.19
N LEU A 66 11.04 -2.44 -3.97
CA LEU A 66 12.19 -3.03 -4.65
C LEU A 66 12.44 -4.47 -4.17
N PHE A 67 12.22 -4.76 -2.88
CA PHE A 67 12.29 -6.13 -2.36
C PHE A 67 11.26 -7.05 -3.02
N VAL A 68 10.02 -6.60 -3.16
CA VAL A 68 8.96 -7.35 -3.87
C VAL A 68 9.38 -7.65 -5.30
N VAL A 69 9.86 -6.64 -6.03
CA VAL A 69 10.28 -6.80 -7.43
C VAL A 69 11.46 -7.76 -7.55
N SER A 70 12.47 -7.65 -6.67
CA SER A 70 13.61 -8.57 -6.61
C SER A 70 13.15 -10.02 -6.50
N ASP A 71 12.28 -10.27 -5.51
CA ASP A 71 11.76 -11.62 -5.24
C ASP A 71 11.05 -12.22 -6.44
N ILE A 72 10.20 -11.44 -7.11
CA ILE A 72 9.47 -11.89 -8.29
C ILE A 72 10.44 -12.23 -9.42
N ILE A 73 11.40 -11.35 -9.72
CA ILE A 73 12.38 -11.57 -10.79
C ILE A 73 13.23 -12.81 -10.50
N MET A 74 13.72 -12.97 -9.27
CA MET A 74 14.53 -14.13 -8.88
C MET A 74 13.79 -15.46 -9.10
N VAL A 75 12.49 -15.51 -8.77
CA VAL A 75 11.68 -16.72 -9.00
C VAL A 75 11.55 -17.00 -10.50
N VAL A 76 11.26 -15.97 -11.31
CA VAL A 76 11.14 -16.12 -12.77
C VAL A 76 12.46 -16.57 -13.39
N GLU A 77 13.58 -15.97 -13.01
CA GLU A 77 14.91 -16.36 -13.52
C GLU A 77 15.28 -17.79 -13.15
N LYS A 78 14.98 -18.22 -11.93
CA LYS A 78 15.16 -19.61 -11.51
C LYS A 78 14.33 -20.58 -12.37
N LEU A 79 13.08 -20.22 -12.68
CA LEU A 79 12.22 -21.01 -13.56
C LEU A 79 12.75 -21.05 -14.99
N CYS A 80 13.23 -19.92 -15.52
CA CYS A 80 13.88 -19.86 -16.83
C CYS A 80 15.05 -20.85 -16.92
N GLN A 81 15.92 -20.88 -15.91
CA GLN A 81 17.04 -21.82 -15.85
C GLN A 81 16.56 -23.28 -15.81
N GLN A 82 15.57 -23.58 -14.97
CA GLN A 82 15.03 -24.95 -14.81
C GLN A 82 14.34 -25.46 -16.08
N LEU A 83 13.66 -24.58 -16.81
CA LEU A 83 12.89 -24.91 -18.01
C LEU A 83 13.70 -24.71 -19.31
N ASN A 84 14.98 -24.33 -19.20
CA ASN A 84 15.83 -23.95 -20.33
C ASN A 84 15.16 -22.90 -21.25
N HIS A 85 14.45 -21.95 -20.64
CA HIS A 85 13.78 -20.84 -21.32
C HIS A 85 14.60 -19.56 -21.20
N SER A 86 14.52 -18.68 -22.20
CA SER A 86 15.18 -17.38 -22.15
C SER A 86 14.53 -16.46 -21.10
N SER A 87 15.35 -15.69 -20.39
CA SER A 87 14.89 -14.63 -19.49
C SER A 87 13.99 -13.62 -20.22
N PRO A 88 12.83 -13.23 -19.65
CA PRO A 88 11.93 -12.26 -20.26
C PRO A 88 12.40 -10.82 -20.05
N GLU A 89 11.99 -9.90 -20.92
CA GLU A 89 12.13 -8.47 -20.62
C GLU A 89 11.17 -8.07 -19.50
N TYR A 90 11.69 -7.45 -18.44
CA TYR A 90 10.89 -7.04 -17.29
C TYR A 90 10.43 -5.59 -17.44
N LYS A 91 9.12 -5.35 -17.34
CA LYS A 91 8.52 -4.02 -17.27
C LYS A 91 7.93 -3.83 -15.88
N ILE A 92 8.60 -3.02 -15.06
CA ILE A 92 8.28 -2.82 -13.66
C ILE A 92 7.61 -1.46 -13.49
N PHE A 93 6.37 -1.46 -13.00
CA PHE A 93 5.58 -0.27 -12.78
C PHE A 93 5.38 -0.03 -11.29
N PHE A 94 5.87 1.10 -10.80
CA PHE A 94 5.63 1.60 -9.45
C PHE A 94 4.46 2.57 -9.49
N ASN A 95 3.31 2.18 -8.95
CA ASN A 95 2.15 3.05 -8.87
C ASN A 95 1.95 3.57 -7.44
N ASP A 96 1.68 4.85 -7.33
CA ASP A 96 1.21 5.48 -6.10
C ASP A 96 0.49 6.80 -6.46
N VAL A 97 -0.06 7.49 -5.46
CA VAL A 97 -0.66 8.80 -5.66
C VAL A 97 0.36 9.83 -6.16
N SER A 98 -0.11 10.92 -6.77
CA SER A 98 0.78 11.91 -7.41
C SER A 98 1.72 12.63 -6.45
N GLY A 99 1.37 12.72 -5.16
CA GLY A 99 2.20 13.33 -4.12
C GLY A 99 3.33 12.44 -3.60
N ASN A 100 3.39 11.17 -4.01
CA ASN A 100 4.41 10.24 -3.55
C ASN A 100 5.83 10.62 -4.02
N ASP A 101 6.83 10.29 -3.21
CA ASP A 101 8.24 10.54 -3.51
C ASP A 101 8.83 9.43 -4.39
N PHE A 102 8.48 9.47 -5.68
CA PHE A 102 9.07 8.59 -6.70
C PHE A 102 10.58 8.82 -6.88
N ASN A 103 11.07 10.03 -6.59
CA ASN A 103 12.50 10.34 -6.71
C ASN A 103 13.33 9.46 -5.79
N ASN A 104 12.86 9.16 -4.58
CA ASN A 104 13.55 8.27 -3.66
C ASN A 104 13.70 6.83 -4.19
N ILE A 105 12.64 6.31 -4.85
CA ILE A 105 12.70 5.01 -5.53
C ILE A 105 13.72 5.07 -6.67
N PHE A 106 13.64 6.08 -7.54
CA PHE A 106 14.50 6.16 -8.72
C PHE A 106 15.97 6.36 -8.39
N LYS A 107 16.31 7.12 -7.34
CA LYS A 107 17.67 7.22 -6.82
C LYS A 107 18.24 5.86 -6.36
N SER A 108 17.39 4.93 -5.96
CA SER A 108 17.80 3.61 -5.46
C SER A 108 17.95 2.54 -6.56
N LEU A 109 17.56 2.85 -7.82
CA LEU A 109 17.50 1.85 -8.88
C LEU A 109 18.86 1.31 -9.33
N ASP A 110 19.92 2.11 -9.31
CA ASP A 110 21.22 1.65 -9.79
C ASP A 110 21.81 0.61 -8.84
N ASN A 111 21.84 0.90 -7.53
CA ASN A 111 22.20 -0.07 -6.49
C ASN A 111 21.29 -1.30 -6.48
N PHE A 112 20.00 -1.14 -6.79
CA PHE A 112 19.08 -2.28 -6.93
C PHE A 112 19.49 -3.20 -8.09
N LYS A 113 19.78 -2.63 -9.28
CA LYS A 113 20.19 -3.40 -10.45
C LYS A 113 21.50 -4.14 -10.23
N GLU A 114 22.48 -3.51 -9.59
CA GLU A 114 23.77 -4.13 -9.25
C GLU A 114 23.56 -5.36 -8.35
N LYS A 115 22.81 -5.21 -7.26
CA LYS A 115 22.48 -6.33 -6.36
C LYS A 115 21.75 -7.46 -7.06
N LEU A 116 20.78 -7.12 -7.90
CA LEU A 116 19.99 -8.10 -8.65
C LEU A 116 20.89 -8.92 -9.61
N GLN A 117 21.85 -8.26 -10.27
CA GLN A 117 22.82 -8.93 -11.15
C GLN A 117 23.75 -9.87 -10.36
N ASP A 118 24.24 -9.44 -9.20
CA ASP A 118 25.10 -10.24 -8.32
C ASP A 118 24.38 -11.51 -7.81
N GLU A 119 23.07 -11.43 -7.55
CA GLU A 119 22.27 -12.56 -7.06
C GLU A 119 21.95 -13.59 -8.15
N ILE A 120 21.59 -13.15 -9.36
CA ILE A 120 21.12 -14.04 -10.44
C ILE A 120 22.28 -14.82 -11.09
N LYS A 121 23.52 -14.30 -11.03
CA LYS A 121 24.79 -14.93 -11.50
C LYS A 121 24.80 -15.44 -12.95
N THR A 122 23.74 -15.17 -13.70
CA THR A 122 23.49 -15.64 -15.06
C THR A 122 22.97 -14.46 -15.89
N LYS A 123 22.93 -14.62 -17.21
CA LYS A 123 22.52 -13.56 -18.11
C LYS A 123 20.99 -13.32 -18.00
N MET A 124 20.61 -12.38 -17.14
CA MET A 124 19.25 -11.83 -17.09
C MET A 124 19.02 -10.86 -18.26
N SER A 125 17.80 -10.85 -18.78
CA SER A 125 17.33 -9.83 -19.71
C SER A 125 17.16 -8.46 -19.03
N SER A 126 16.91 -7.41 -19.82
CA SER A 126 16.83 -6.04 -19.30
C SER A 126 15.57 -5.81 -18.43
N CYS A 127 15.73 -4.99 -17.40
CA CYS A 127 14.65 -4.46 -16.58
C CYS A 127 14.40 -2.98 -16.89
N TYR A 128 13.14 -2.65 -17.18
CA TYR A 128 12.66 -1.29 -17.45
C TYR A 128 11.73 -0.85 -16.32
N PHE A 129 12.01 0.31 -15.73
CA PHE A 129 11.30 0.81 -14.56
C PHE A 129 10.50 2.06 -14.90
N PHE A 130 9.26 2.12 -14.42
CA PHE A 130 8.30 3.18 -14.71
C PHE A 130 7.63 3.65 -13.43
N GLY A 131 7.45 4.96 -13.27
CA GLY A 131 6.58 5.54 -12.25
C GLY A 131 5.21 5.83 -12.86
N VAL A 132 4.15 5.49 -12.15
CA VAL A 132 2.77 5.67 -12.59
C VAL A 132 2.00 6.45 -11.52
N PRO A 133 2.04 7.80 -11.55
CA PRO A 133 1.33 8.61 -10.58
C PRO A 133 -0.18 8.56 -10.86
N GLY A 134 -0.98 8.20 -9.86
CA GLY A 134 -2.44 8.17 -9.96
C GLY A 134 -3.06 7.21 -8.96
N SER A 135 -4.31 7.49 -8.58
CA SER A 135 -5.05 6.59 -7.70
C SER A 135 -5.34 5.26 -8.40
N PHE A 136 -4.96 4.16 -7.77
CA PHE A 136 -5.43 2.83 -8.13
C PHE A 136 -6.95 2.61 -7.98
N TYR A 137 -7.74 3.58 -7.49
CA TYR A 137 -9.21 3.57 -7.61
C TYR A 137 -9.70 4.13 -8.96
N SER A 138 -8.80 4.33 -9.92
CA SER A 138 -9.11 4.57 -11.33
C SER A 138 -8.25 3.68 -12.23
N ARG A 139 -8.49 3.80 -13.55
CA ARG A 139 -7.64 3.20 -14.58
C ARG A 139 -6.32 3.97 -14.64
N VAL A 140 -5.21 3.27 -14.42
CA VAL A 140 -3.85 3.85 -14.47
C VAL A 140 -2.95 3.11 -15.46
N PHE A 141 -3.42 2.01 -16.03
CA PHE A 141 -2.75 1.27 -17.09
C PHE A 141 -3.68 1.06 -18.31
N PRO A 142 -3.13 0.86 -19.52
CA PRO A 142 -3.89 0.42 -20.69
C PRO A 142 -4.59 -0.94 -20.48
N ASN A 143 -5.53 -1.28 -21.36
CA ASN A 143 -6.19 -2.59 -21.29
C ASN A 143 -5.17 -3.71 -21.53
N ARG A 144 -5.26 -4.79 -20.74
CA ARG A 144 -4.46 -6.02 -20.93
C ARG A 144 -2.96 -5.75 -21.06
N SER A 145 -2.41 -4.86 -20.23
CA SER A 145 -0.99 -4.51 -20.25
C SER A 145 -0.18 -5.12 -19.10
N LEU A 146 -0.86 -5.65 -18.07
CA LEU A 146 -0.21 -6.19 -16.87
C LEU A 146 -0.37 -7.70 -16.78
N HIS A 147 0.71 -8.39 -16.41
CA HIS A 147 0.71 -9.83 -16.22
C HIS A 147 0.57 -10.18 -14.73
N PHE A 148 1.26 -9.42 -13.88
CA PHE A 148 1.28 -9.62 -12.44
C PHE A 148 1.08 -8.30 -11.71
N ILE A 149 0.18 -8.29 -10.73
CA ILE A 149 -0.06 -7.12 -9.89
C ILE A 149 0.19 -7.51 -8.44
N HIS A 150 1.03 -6.74 -7.77
CA HIS A 150 1.24 -6.81 -6.34
C HIS A 150 0.68 -5.55 -5.67
N SER A 151 0.16 -5.71 -4.46
CA SER A 151 -0.23 -4.59 -3.61
C SER A 151 -0.10 -5.03 -2.16
N SER A 152 0.65 -4.28 -1.35
CA SER A 152 0.79 -4.55 0.09
C SER A 152 0.61 -3.27 0.89
N HIS A 153 -0.26 -3.30 1.91
CA HIS A 153 -0.49 -2.19 2.84
C HIS A 153 -0.91 -0.88 2.16
N SER A 154 -1.65 -0.95 1.05
CA SER A 154 -2.21 0.23 0.39
C SER A 154 -3.74 0.20 0.30
N LEU A 155 -4.37 -0.97 0.14
CA LEU A 155 -5.82 -1.08 -0.07
C LEU A 155 -6.71 -0.74 1.15
N GLN A 156 -6.13 -0.57 2.34
CA GLN A 156 -6.85 -0.06 3.50
C GLN A 156 -7.12 1.45 3.44
N TRP A 157 -6.40 2.18 2.57
CA TRP A 157 -6.64 3.60 2.34
C TRP A 157 -7.84 3.79 1.43
N LEU A 158 -8.89 4.44 1.93
CA LEU A 158 -10.10 4.73 1.17
C LEU A 158 -9.88 5.86 0.17
N SER A 159 -10.67 5.89 -0.90
CA SER A 159 -10.63 6.96 -1.90
C SER A 159 -11.06 8.30 -1.33
N LYS A 160 -11.94 8.28 -0.32
CA LYS A 160 -12.37 9.45 0.43
C LYS A 160 -12.75 9.12 1.88
N VAL A 161 -12.78 10.14 2.73
CA VAL A 161 -13.44 10.05 4.04
C VAL A 161 -14.93 9.69 3.82
N PRO A 162 -15.48 8.69 4.53
CA PRO A 162 -16.89 8.35 4.41
C PRO A 162 -17.81 9.54 4.74
N GLU A 163 -18.89 9.70 3.99
CA GLU A 163 -19.88 10.77 4.22
C GLU A 163 -20.83 10.43 5.37
N GLY A 164 -21.37 11.45 6.05
CA GLY A 164 -22.38 11.24 7.10
C GLY A 164 -21.81 10.71 8.41
N ILE A 165 -20.54 11.02 8.71
CA ILE A 165 -19.83 10.61 9.94
C ILE A 165 -19.43 11.79 10.84
N GLU A 166 -19.98 12.98 10.61
CA GLU A 166 -19.70 14.20 11.37
C GLU A 166 -20.07 14.06 12.85
N ASN A 167 -20.90 13.06 13.18
CA ASN A 167 -21.26 12.68 14.53
C ASN A 167 -20.20 11.81 15.25
N ASN A 168 -19.12 11.37 14.58
CA ASN A 168 -18.02 10.62 15.19
C ASN A 168 -17.07 11.52 15.98
N LYS A 169 -17.62 12.30 16.92
CA LYS A 169 -16.88 13.31 17.68
C LYS A 169 -15.75 12.67 18.50
N SER A 170 -14.63 13.38 18.59
CA SER A 170 -13.43 12.96 19.33
C SER A 170 -12.74 11.69 18.82
N ASN A 171 -13.19 11.15 17.69
CA ASN A 171 -12.59 9.98 17.05
C ASN A 171 -12.09 10.35 15.64
N ILE A 172 -10.95 9.79 15.24
CA ILE A 172 -10.40 9.95 13.88
C ILE A 172 -10.65 8.72 12.99
N TYR A 173 -11.16 7.64 13.58
CA TYR A 173 -11.52 6.38 12.91
C TYR A 173 -12.69 5.71 13.66
N ILE A 174 -13.05 4.48 13.30
CA ILE A 174 -14.01 3.66 14.07
C ILE A 174 -13.45 3.40 15.47
N ASN A 175 -14.32 3.50 16.48
CA ASN A 175 -14.02 3.24 17.89
C ASN A 175 -15.26 2.64 18.58
N TYR A 176 -15.11 2.06 19.77
CA TYR A 176 -16.25 1.56 20.57
C TYR A 176 -17.27 2.65 20.97
N THR A 177 -16.85 3.91 20.97
CA THR A 177 -17.72 5.08 21.17
C THR A 177 -18.37 5.58 19.88
N SER A 178 -17.98 5.05 18.71
CA SER A 178 -18.51 5.49 17.43
C SER A 178 -19.99 5.11 17.26
N PRO A 179 -20.83 6.05 16.79
CA PRO A 179 -22.19 5.74 16.38
C PRO A 179 -22.23 4.66 15.28
N SER A 180 -23.28 3.83 15.27
CA SER A 180 -23.41 2.70 14.32
C SER A 180 -23.41 3.12 12.84
N ASN A 181 -23.87 4.34 12.51
CA ASN A 181 -23.81 4.87 11.15
C ASN A 181 -22.36 5.03 10.66
N VAL A 182 -21.40 5.29 11.55
CA VAL A 182 -19.99 5.46 11.20
C VAL A 182 -19.40 4.16 10.68
N VAL A 183 -19.62 3.06 11.41
CA VAL A 183 -19.18 1.72 11.00
C VAL A 183 -19.74 1.37 9.62
N LYS A 184 -21.05 1.60 9.42
CA LYS A 184 -21.71 1.34 8.15
C LYS A 184 -21.14 2.22 7.02
N ALA A 185 -20.87 3.49 7.27
CA ALA A 185 -20.32 4.41 6.28
C ALA A 185 -18.92 3.98 5.82
N TYR A 186 -18.02 3.60 6.74
CA TYR A 186 -16.71 3.06 6.42
C TYR A 186 -16.80 1.76 5.60
N TYR A 187 -17.67 0.83 6.01
CA TYR A 187 -17.88 -0.42 5.29
C TYR A 187 -18.41 -0.17 3.87
N ASP A 188 -19.42 0.68 3.72
CA ASP A 188 -20.00 1.00 2.41
C ASP A 188 -18.98 1.71 1.50
N GLN A 189 -18.12 2.57 2.06
CA GLN A 189 -17.04 3.21 1.32
C GLN A 189 -15.98 2.21 0.87
N PHE A 190 -15.48 1.35 1.77
CA PHE A 190 -14.54 0.28 1.41
C PHE A 190 -15.11 -0.64 0.33
N LYS A 191 -16.39 -1.04 0.46
CA LYS A 191 -17.05 -1.90 -0.53
C LYS A 191 -17.07 -1.25 -1.91
N ARG A 192 -17.39 0.04 -2.00
CA ARG A 192 -17.36 0.78 -3.28
C ARG A 192 -15.95 0.85 -3.84
N ASP A 193 -14.99 1.26 -3.02
CA ASP A 193 -13.59 1.45 -3.43
C ASP A 193 -12.96 0.15 -3.91
N PHE A 194 -13.09 -0.93 -3.13
CA PHE A 194 -12.55 -2.23 -3.50
C PHE A 194 -13.23 -2.81 -4.74
N SER A 195 -14.55 -2.58 -4.91
CA SER A 195 -15.25 -2.98 -6.13
C SER A 195 -14.75 -2.23 -7.37
N VAL A 196 -14.49 -0.92 -7.25
CA VAL A 196 -13.93 -0.11 -8.33
C VAL A 196 -12.50 -0.55 -8.65
N PHE A 197 -11.68 -0.76 -7.61
CA PHE A 197 -10.33 -1.31 -7.76
C PHE A 197 -10.36 -2.60 -8.58
N LEU A 198 -11.16 -3.60 -8.19
CA LEU A 198 -11.24 -4.88 -8.89
C LEU A 198 -11.71 -4.72 -10.35
N LYS A 199 -12.69 -3.85 -10.62
CA LYS A 199 -13.14 -3.56 -12.00
C LYS A 199 -12.02 -2.97 -12.85
N CYS A 200 -11.30 -1.97 -12.34
CA CYS A 200 -10.18 -1.38 -13.05
C CYS A 200 -9.07 -2.41 -13.30
N ARG A 201 -8.70 -3.21 -12.29
CA ARG A 201 -7.66 -4.24 -12.44
C ARG A 201 -8.05 -5.33 -13.42
N ALA A 202 -9.34 -5.72 -13.47
CA ALA A 202 -9.83 -6.72 -14.42
C ALA A 202 -9.66 -6.30 -15.88
N GLU A 203 -9.72 -5.00 -16.18
CA GLU A 203 -9.51 -4.48 -17.54
C GLU A 203 -8.01 -4.35 -17.89
N GLU A 204 -7.16 -4.10 -16.89
CA GLU A 204 -5.71 -3.87 -17.07
C GLU A 204 -4.89 -5.17 -17.11
N LEU A 205 -5.37 -6.21 -16.44
CA LEU A 205 -4.76 -7.54 -16.47
C LEU A 205 -4.97 -8.21 -17.83
N VAL A 206 -3.94 -8.91 -18.29
CA VAL A 206 -4.08 -9.88 -19.38
C VAL A 206 -4.96 -11.06 -18.96
N GLU A 207 -5.51 -11.77 -19.93
CA GLU A 207 -6.17 -13.04 -19.66
C GLU A 207 -5.16 -14.03 -19.03
N GLY A 208 -5.57 -14.66 -17.92
CA GLY A 208 -4.69 -15.52 -17.13
C GLY A 208 -3.69 -14.78 -16.23
N GLY A 209 -3.71 -13.44 -16.21
CA GLY A 209 -2.91 -12.63 -15.29
C GLY A 209 -3.24 -12.88 -13.82
N CYS A 210 -2.34 -12.47 -12.93
CA CYS A 210 -2.45 -12.76 -11.50
C CYS A 210 -2.34 -11.49 -10.64
N MET A 211 -3.04 -11.49 -9.51
CA MET A 211 -2.88 -10.47 -8.47
C MET A 211 -2.57 -11.10 -7.12
N VAL A 212 -1.66 -10.48 -6.37
CA VAL A 212 -1.40 -10.78 -4.96
C VAL A 212 -1.64 -9.52 -4.15
N LEU A 213 -2.66 -9.56 -3.30
CA LEU A 213 -3.14 -8.42 -2.51
C LEU A 213 -2.99 -8.72 -1.02
N THR A 214 -2.23 -7.89 -0.31
CA THR A 214 -2.02 -7.98 1.13
C THR A 214 -2.45 -6.68 1.78
N MET A 215 -3.40 -6.74 2.71
CA MET A 215 -3.86 -5.54 3.43
C MET A 215 -4.12 -5.86 4.91
N PRO A 216 -3.98 -4.87 5.80
CA PRO A 216 -4.45 -5.00 7.17
C PRO A 216 -5.92 -5.41 7.19
N GLY A 217 -6.23 -6.40 8.01
CA GLY A 217 -7.56 -6.88 8.23
C GLY A 217 -7.78 -7.19 9.70
N ARG A 218 -8.88 -7.89 9.98
CA ARG A 218 -9.28 -8.25 11.33
C ARG A 218 -9.77 -9.69 11.36
N ARG A 219 -9.59 -10.35 12.50
CA ARG A 219 -10.05 -11.74 12.71
C ARG A 219 -11.45 -11.80 13.33
N ASN A 220 -11.83 -10.78 14.08
CA ASN A 220 -13.14 -10.68 14.70
C ASN A 220 -14.12 -9.96 13.76
N GLU A 221 -15.41 -10.17 14.01
CA GLU A 221 -16.48 -9.50 13.26
C GLU A 221 -16.78 -8.10 13.79
N ASP A 222 -16.38 -7.80 15.03
CA ASP A 222 -16.60 -6.51 15.70
C ASP A 222 -15.62 -5.43 15.21
N PRO A 223 -16.10 -4.37 14.53
CA PRO A 223 -15.22 -3.33 13.98
C PRO A 223 -14.76 -2.32 15.02
N CYS A 224 -15.35 -2.38 16.21
CA CYS A 224 -15.06 -1.52 17.33
C CYS A 224 -14.05 -2.13 18.31
N ASP A 225 -13.63 -3.38 18.10
CA ASP A 225 -12.65 -4.03 18.95
C ASP A 225 -11.27 -3.38 18.78
N ILE A 226 -10.90 -2.65 19.82
CA ILE A 226 -9.66 -1.89 19.94
C ILE A 226 -8.44 -2.75 19.63
N LYS A 227 -8.40 -3.99 20.12
CA LYS A 227 -7.21 -4.84 20.07
C LYS A 227 -6.81 -5.23 18.65
N TYR A 228 -7.78 -5.26 17.73
CA TYR A 228 -7.57 -5.80 16.39
C TYR A 228 -7.72 -4.77 15.26
N CYS A 229 -8.50 -3.69 15.46
CA CYS A 229 -8.83 -2.77 14.37
C CYS A 229 -8.35 -1.34 14.59
N CYS A 230 -8.41 -0.84 15.82
CA CYS A 230 -8.45 0.60 16.04
C CYS A 230 -7.33 1.12 16.94
N TYR A 231 -6.49 0.24 17.48
CA TYR A 231 -5.47 0.59 18.48
C TYR A 231 -4.61 1.80 18.08
N TYR A 232 -4.03 1.80 16.87
CA TYR A 232 -3.18 2.91 16.42
C TYR A 232 -3.96 4.22 16.27
N TRP A 233 -5.19 4.15 15.76
CA TRP A 233 -6.04 5.32 15.55
C TRP A 233 -6.61 5.86 16.85
N GLU A 234 -6.89 5.00 17.82
CA GLU A 234 -7.34 5.39 19.15
C GLU A 234 -6.25 6.11 19.93
N LEU A 235 -5.02 5.56 19.93
CA LEU A 235 -3.88 6.23 20.58
C LEU A 235 -3.65 7.62 19.98
N LEU A 236 -3.71 7.74 18.66
CA LEU A 236 -3.57 9.03 17.98
C LEU A 236 -4.74 9.97 18.31
N ALA A 237 -5.98 9.47 18.33
CA ALA A 237 -7.15 10.26 18.74
C ALA A 237 -7.01 10.76 20.18
N ALA A 238 -6.54 9.92 21.11
CA ALA A 238 -6.34 10.29 22.50
C ALA A 238 -5.31 11.42 22.66
N VAL A 239 -4.17 11.33 21.96
CA VAL A 239 -3.15 12.40 21.95
C VAL A 239 -3.71 13.70 21.38
N LEU A 240 -4.40 13.62 20.23
CA LEU A 240 -5.01 14.80 19.60
C LEU A 240 -6.06 15.46 20.50
N ASN A 241 -6.92 14.67 21.15
CA ASN A 241 -7.90 15.18 22.10
C ASN A 241 -7.22 15.85 23.31
N GLY A 242 -6.12 15.28 23.82
CA GLY A 242 -5.31 15.90 24.86
C GLY A 242 -4.77 17.28 24.45
N MET A 243 -4.20 17.38 23.25
CA MET A 243 -3.70 18.64 22.71
C MET A 243 -4.83 19.67 22.52
N VAL A 244 -6.01 19.27 22.06
CA VAL A 244 -7.18 20.15 21.94
C VAL A 244 -7.61 20.70 23.30
N LEU A 245 -7.61 19.85 24.34
CA LEU A 245 -7.93 20.26 25.71
C LEU A 245 -6.88 21.23 26.27
N GLU A 246 -5.59 20.98 26.07
CA GLU A 246 -4.53 21.89 26.50
C GLU A 246 -4.66 23.28 25.85
N VAL A 247 -4.89 23.32 24.53
CA VAL A 247 -5.12 24.58 23.80
C VAL A 247 -6.39 25.28 24.30
N TYR A 248 -7.44 24.54 24.60
CA TYR A 248 -8.69 25.10 25.15
C TYR A 248 -8.45 25.73 26.53
N ILE A 249 -7.80 25.01 27.45
CA ILE A 249 -7.46 25.52 28.80
C ILE A 249 -6.56 26.75 28.70
N TYR A 250 -5.56 26.74 27.82
CA TYR A 250 -4.67 27.88 27.61
C TYR A 250 -5.42 29.13 27.11
N LYS A 251 -6.41 28.95 26.21
CA LYS A 251 -7.22 30.06 25.68
C LYS A 251 -8.34 30.51 26.64
N HIS A 252 -8.76 29.65 27.56
CA HIS A 252 -9.81 29.91 28.52
C HIS A 252 -9.34 29.57 29.95
N PRO A 253 -8.38 30.34 30.51
CA PRO A 253 -7.90 30.10 31.86
C PRO A 253 -9.06 30.23 32.85
N ILE A 254 -9.27 29.18 33.65
CA ILE A 254 -10.23 29.21 34.74
C ILE A 254 -9.66 30.16 35.80
N ASN A 255 -10.28 31.33 35.99
CA ASN A 255 -9.94 32.19 37.12
C ASN A 255 -10.36 31.46 38.41
N GLU A 256 -9.38 31.06 39.23
CA GLU A 256 -9.59 30.43 40.54
C GLU A 256 -10.37 31.29 41.56
N LYS A 257 -10.90 32.45 41.16
CA LYS A 257 -11.62 33.39 42.02
C LYS A 257 -13.14 33.19 42.11
N GLU A 258 -13.73 32.23 41.39
CA GLU A 258 -15.18 31.97 41.45
C GLU A 258 -15.57 30.57 41.99
N VAL A 259 -14.63 29.83 42.59
CA VAL A 259 -14.91 28.49 43.18
C VAL A 259 -15.14 28.55 44.71
N PHE A 260 -15.13 29.74 45.32
CA PHE A 260 -15.58 29.92 46.70
C PHE A 260 -16.46 31.16 46.83
N LEU A 261 -17.76 31.01 46.55
CA LEU A 261 -18.87 31.72 47.19
C LEU A 261 -20.07 30.78 47.31
#